data_AF-A0ABD6QP05-F1
#
_entry.id   AF-A0ABD6QP05-F1
#
_cell.length_a   1.000
_cell.length_b   1.000
_cell.length_c   1.000
_cell.angle_alpha   90.00
_cell.angle_beta   90.00
_cell.angle_gamma   90.00
#
_symmetry.space_group_name_H-M   'P 1'
#
loop_
_entity.id
_entity.type
_entity.pdbx_description
1 polymer ?
#
loop_
_entity_poly.entity_id
_entity_poly.type
_entity_poly.pdbx_seq_one_letter_code
_entity_poly.pdbx_strand_id
1 'polypeptide(L)' 'MPAPVVNLAPRASADVRQAQAFIALLEEEMADLQSQLARIEERVLAGRAGAHHHQSAVQLRLTEVRRLLDALIYRFPSA' A
#
# COMPACT_ATOMS: atom_id res chain seq x y z
N MET A 1 -7.10 16.30 -43.23
CA MET A 1 -7.38 16.84 -41.89
C MET A 1 -6.27 16.36 -40.95
N PRO A 2 -5.46 17.23 -40.33
CA PRO A 2 -4.48 16.78 -39.36
C PRO A 2 -5.22 16.28 -38.10
N ALA A 3 -4.77 15.18 -37.53
CA ALA A 3 -5.35 14.62 -36.31
C ALA A 3 -5.14 15.59 -35.13
N PRO A 4 -6.13 15.73 -34.22
CA PRO A 4 -5.96 16.57 -33.04
C PRO A 4 -4.87 15.96 -32.16
N VAL A 5 -3.81 16.75 -31.91
CA VAL A 5 -2.79 16.41 -30.91
C VAL A 5 -3.44 16.55 -29.54
N VAL A 6 -3.97 15.44 -29.01
CA VAL A 6 -4.53 15.41 -27.65
C VAL A 6 -3.38 15.68 -26.69
N ASN A 7 -3.41 16.81 -26.00
CA ASN A 7 -2.42 17.12 -24.98
C ASN A 7 -2.64 16.20 -23.77
N LEU A 8 -1.82 15.15 -23.67
CA LEU A 8 -1.90 14.13 -22.62
C LEU A 8 -1.17 14.54 -21.33
N ALA A 9 -0.38 15.62 -21.34
CA ALA A 9 0.42 16.04 -20.19
C ALA A 9 -0.41 16.35 -18.93
N PRO A 10 -1.58 17.03 -19.01
CA PRO A 10 -2.42 17.25 -17.83
C PRO A 10 -2.93 15.95 -17.21
N ARG A 11 -3.28 14.96 -18.04
CA ARG A 11 -3.76 13.64 -17.59
C ARG A 11 -2.66 12.85 -16.90
N ALA A 12 -1.47 12.81 -17.49
CA ALA A 12 -0.31 12.19 -16.87
C ALA A 12 0.02 12.84 -15.51
N SER A 13 -0.07 14.18 -15.40
CA SER A 13 0.15 14.87 -14.12
C SER A 13 -0.91 14.56 -13.07
N ALA A 14 -2.17 14.35 -13.49
CA ALA A 14 -3.26 13.99 -12.59
C ALA A 14 -3.12 12.56 -12.08
N ASP A 15 -2.75 11.62 -12.96
CA ASP A 15 -2.49 10.23 -12.60
C ASP A 15 -1.33 10.12 -11.60
N VAL A 16 -0.26 10.91 -11.77
CA VAL A 16 0.87 10.98 -10.81
C VAL A 16 0.43 11.53 -9.46
N ARG A 17 -0.31 12.65 -9.41
CA ARG A 17 -0.81 13.20 -8.13
C ARG A 17 -1.75 12.24 -7.41
N GLN A 18 -2.56 11.50 -8.16
CA GLN A 18 -3.42 10.46 -7.59
C GLN A 18 -2.58 9.31 -7.04
N ALA A 19 -1.57 8.85 -7.78
CA ALA A 19 -0.65 7.82 -7.30
C ALA A 19 0.07 8.24 -6.02
N GLN A 20 0.52 9.49 -5.92
CA GLN A 20 1.11 10.06 -4.69
C GLN A 20 0.17 9.96 -3.48
N ALA A 21 -1.10 10.36 -3.65
CA ALA A 21 -2.08 10.28 -2.58
C ALA A 21 -2.34 8.81 -2.15
N PHE A 22 -2.41 7.89 -3.11
CA PHE A 22 -2.56 6.46 -2.81
C PHE A 22 -1.32 5.87 -2.13
N ILE A 23 -0.11 6.26 -2.54
CA ILE A 23 1.14 5.84 -1.91
C ILE A 23 1.15 6.24 -0.43
N ALA A 24 0.83 7.50 -0.12
CA ALA A 24 0.79 7.98 1.26
C ALA A 24 -0.20 7.17 2.13
N LEU A 25 -1.39 6.85 1.61
CA LEU A 25 -2.37 6.03 2.31
C LEU A 25 -1.88 4.61 2.56
N LEU A 26 -1.19 4.00 1.58
CA LEU A 26 -0.63 2.65 1.73
C LEU A 26 0.55 2.63 2.72
N GLU A 27 1.36 3.68 2.75
CA GLU A 27 2.44 3.83 3.74
C GLU A 27 1.90 3.96 5.17
N GLU A 28 0.84 4.74 5.36
CA GLU A 28 0.12 4.81 6.65
C GLU A 28 -0.47 3.46 7.04
N GLU A 29 -1.13 2.76 6.11
CA GLU A 29 -1.67 1.42 6.33
C GLU A 29 -0.56 0.41 6.70
N MET A 30 0.61 0.46 6.03
CA MET A 30 1.76 -0.37 6.39
C MET A 30 2.25 -0.11 7.81
N ALA A 31 2.37 1.16 8.20
CA ALA A 31 2.81 1.52 9.54
C ALA A 31 1.84 1.01 10.61
N ASP A 32 0.53 1.13 10.37
CA ASP A 32 -0.48 0.60 11.29
C ASP A 32 -0.44 -0.93 11.37
N LEU A 33 -0.34 -1.64 10.24
CA LEU A 33 -0.23 -3.10 10.21
C LEU A 33 1.02 -3.60 10.94
N GLN A 34 2.15 -2.91 10.81
CA GLN A 34 3.37 -3.23 11.55
C GLN A 34 3.20 -3.04 13.07
N SER A 35 2.54 -1.95 13.47
CA SER A 35 2.19 -1.70 14.88
C SER A 35 1.24 -2.76 15.44
N GLN A 36 0.23 -3.16 14.65
CA GLN A 36 -0.66 -4.26 15.02
C GLN A 36 0.10 -5.57 15.17
N LEU A 37 1.02 -5.89 14.24
CA LEU A 37 1.80 -7.12 14.28
C LEU A 37 2.63 -7.22 15.57
N ALA A 38 3.30 -6.14 15.96
CA ALA A 38 4.06 -6.09 17.22
C ALA A 38 3.18 -6.40 18.45
N ARG A 39 1.96 -5.85 18.50
CA ARG A 39 0.99 -6.14 19.58
C ARG A 39 0.47 -7.58 19.53
N ILE A 40 0.37 -8.18 18.35
CA ILE A 40 -0.06 -9.56 18.18
C ILE A 40 1.03 -10.52 18.63
N GLU A 41 2.30 -10.22 18.34
CA GLU A 41 3.44 -11.02 18.78
C GLU A 41 3.46 -11.17 20.30
N GLU A 42 3.20 -10.09 21.04
CA GLU A 42 3.04 -10.16 22.51
C GLU A 42 1.93 -11.12 22.94
N ARG A 43 0.79 -11.13 22.23
CA ARG A 43 -0.35 -12.02 22.52
C ARG A 43 -0.06 -13.47 22.16
N VAL A 44 0.70 -13.70 21.09
CA VAL A 44 1.17 -15.02 20.67
C VAL A 44 2.12 -15.58 21.73
N LEU A 45 3.09 -14.79 22.19
CA LEU A 45 4.01 -15.18 23.27
C LEU A 45 3.26 -15.49 24.58
N ALA A 46 2.17 -14.77 24.85
CA ALA A 46 1.29 -15.04 25.99
C ALA A 46 0.36 -16.25 25.80
N GLY A 47 0.45 -16.98 24.67
CA GLY A 47 -0.34 -18.19 24.41
C GLY A 47 -1.84 -17.94 24.23
N ARG A 48 -2.25 -16.73 23.83
CA ARG A 48 -3.67 -16.43 23.66
C ARG A 48 -4.26 -17.14 22.45
N ALA A 49 -5.37 -17.83 22.65
CA ALA A 49 -6.10 -18.50 21.58
C ALA A 49 -6.47 -17.52 20.45
N GLY A 50 -6.30 -17.96 19.20
CA GLY A 50 -6.60 -17.14 18.01
C GLY A 50 -5.53 -16.10 17.63
N ALA A 51 -4.50 -15.88 18.47
CA ALA A 51 -3.45 -14.91 18.18
C ALA A 51 -2.66 -15.27 16.91
N HIS A 52 -2.37 -16.55 16.67
CA HIS A 52 -1.69 -17.02 15.45
C HIS A 52 -2.51 -16.77 14.18
N HIS A 53 -3.82 -17.04 14.21
CA HIS A 53 -4.69 -16.77 13.05
C HIS A 53 -4.73 -15.28 12.72
N HIS A 54 -4.82 -14.45 13.76
CA HIS A 54 -4.80 -13.00 13.60
C HIS A 54 -3.43 -12.52 13.07
N GLN A 55 -2.33 -13.09 13.56
CA GLN A 55 -0.98 -12.81 13.07
C GLN A 55 -0.85 -13.11 11.57
N SER A 56 -1.28 -14.31 11.14
CA SER A 56 -1.22 -14.71 9.73
C SER A 56 -2.05 -13.80 8.84
N ALA A 57 -3.23 -13.36 9.30
CA ALA A 57 -4.08 -12.43 8.56
C ALA A 57 -3.41 -11.06 8.38
N VAL A 58 -2.79 -10.52 9.44
CA VAL A 58 -2.08 -9.23 9.37
C VAL A 58 -0.83 -9.34 8.49
N GLN A 59 -0.08 -10.45 8.55
CA GLN A 59 1.08 -10.68 7.67
C GLN A 59 0.68 -10.78 6.18
N LEU A 60 -0.43 -11.44 5.88
CA LEU A 60 -0.96 -11.51 4.51
C LEU A 60 -1.29 -10.10 4.01
N ARG A 61 -2.00 -9.31 4.83
CA ARG A 61 -2.37 -7.95 4.47
C ARG A 61 -1.15 -7.05 4.26
N LEU A 62 -0.15 -7.14 5.14
CA LEU A 62 1.11 -6.41 4.99
C LEU A 62 1.79 -6.72 3.64
N THR A 63 1.78 -8.00 3.25
CA THR A 63 2.34 -8.46 1.96
C THR A 63 1.58 -7.87 0.77
N GLU A 64 0.24 -7.82 0.84
CA GLU A 64 -0.59 -7.22 -0.20
C GLU A 64 -0.34 -5.71 -0.34
N VAL A 65 -0.37 -4.98 0.77
CA VAL A 65 -0.14 -3.53 0.78
C VAL A 65 1.25 -3.21 0.24
N ARG A 66 2.27 -3.99 0.62
CA ARG A 66 3.62 -3.84 0.07
C ARG A 66 3.67 -4.04 -1.44
N ARG A 67 2.99 -5.08 -1.96
CA ARG A 67 2.92 -5.32 -3.41
C ARG A 67 2.21 -4.20 -4.15
N LEU A 68 1.15 -3.64 -3.59
CA LEU A 68 0.44 -2.50 -4.19
C LEU A 68 1.32 -1.26 -4.23
N LEU A 69 2.05 -0.98 -3.15
CA LEU A 69 3.00 0.12 -3.07
C LEU A 69 4.12 -0.04 -4.12
N ASP A 70 4.75 -1.22 -4.18
CA ASP A 70 5.80 -1.51 -5.17
C ASP A 70 5.28 -1.38 -6.62
N ALA A 71 4.04 -1.80 -6.88
CA ALA A 71 3.41 -1.65 -8.20
C ALA A 71 3.13 -0.19 -8.57
N LEU A 72 2.70 0.64 -7.60
CA LEU A 72 2.48 2.07 -7.84
C LEU A 72 3.79 2.81 -8.08
N ILE A 73 4.83 2.55 -7.30
CA ILE A 73 6.17 3.13 -7.49
C ILE A 73 6.74 2.73 -8.86
N TYR A 74 6.60 1.46 -9.25
CA TYR A 74 7.03 0.99 -10.56
C TYR A 74 6.27 1.69 -11.70
N ARG A 75 4.95 1.88 -11.56
CA ARG A 75 4.11 2.50 -12.58
C ARG A 75 4.30 4.02 -12.67
N PHE A 76 4.55 4.67 -11.53
CA PHE A 76 4.67 6.11 -11.38
C PHE A 76 5.99 6.45 -10.64
N PRO A 77 7.15 6.30 -11.28
CA PRO A 77 8.45 6.49 -10.63
C PRO A 77 8.75 7.94 -10.20
N SER A 78 7.92 8.89 -10.64
CA SER A 78 7.98 10.31 -10.26
C SER A 78 6.86 10.71 -9.29
N ALA A 79 6.09 9.75 -8.78
CA ALA A 79 5.21 9.98 -7.64
C ALA A 79 6.07 10.21 -6.39
#